data_AF-A0A1C6BMC7-F1
#
_entry.id   AF-A0A1C6BMC7-F1
#
_cell.length_a   1.000
_cell.length_b   1.000
_cell.length_c   1.000
_cell.angle_alpha   90.00
_cell.angle_beta   90.00
_cell.angle_gamma   90.00
#
_symmetry.space_group_name_H-M   'P 1'
#
loop_
_entity.id
_entity.type
_entity.pdbx_description
1 polymer ?
#
loop_
_entity_poly.entity_id
_entity_poly.type
_entity_poly.pdbx_seq_one_letter_code
_entity_poly.pdbx_strand_id
1 'polypeptide(L)'
;MSIFVVPEWMAELDEEDVAFIRRFLLASGSLKEVAGEYGVSYPTVRLRLDRLIQKIRLGEDRAADPYVALIKRLAVSDKVDFDAAKILISEYKKQKETNQT
;
A
#
# COMPACT_ATOMS: atom_id res chain seq x y z
N MET A 1 22.60 -6.41 -3.09
CA MET A 1 21.82 -6.58 -1.84
C MET A 1 20.54 -7.29 -2.23
N SER A 2 20.34 -8.52 -1.75
CA SER A 2 19.10 -9.28 -1.96
C SER A 2 18.07 -8.86 -0.91
N ILE A 3 16.82 -8.73 -1.32
CA ILE A 3 15.71 -8.45 -0.41
C ILE A 3 15.39 -9.76 0.31
N PHE A 4 15.73 -9.85 1.60
CA PHE A 4 15.42 -11.02 2.45
C PHE A 4 14.13 -10.87 3.25
N VAL A 5 13.51 -9.68 3.20
CA VAL A 5 12.29 -9.34 3.93
C VAL A 5 11.31 -8.71 2.96
N VAL A 6 10.08 -9.22 2.91
CA VAL A 6 9.02 -8.66 2.06
C VAL A 6 8.62 -7.29 2.62
N PRO A 7 8.72 -6.21 1.83
CA PRO A 7 8.27 -4.89 2.27
C PRO A 7 6.78 -4.88 2.62
N GLU A 8 6.40 -4.07 3.61
CA GLU A 8 5.01 -4.02 4.11
C GLU A 8 3.99 -3.61 3.04
N TRP A 9 4.38 -2.74 2.10
CA TRP A 9 3.53 -2.38 0.96
C TRP A 9 3.23 -3.56 0.02
N MET A 10 4.08 -4.58 -0.01
CA MET A 10 3.84 -5.81 -0.79
C MET A 10 2.95 -6.80 -0.04
N ALA A 11 2.71 -6.62 1.25
CA ALA A 11 2.00 -7.60 2.08
C ALA A 11 0.52 -7.79 1.65
N GLU A 12 -0.09 -6.77 1.02
CA GLU A 12 -1.49 -6.81 0.56
C GLU A 12 -1.63 -7.08 -0.94
N LEU A 13 -0.53 -7.36 -1.63
CA LEU A 13 -0.56 -7.74 -3.04
C LEU A 13 -0.92 -9.21 -3.18
N ASP A 14 -1.89 -9.49 -4.04
CA ASP A 14 -2.24 -10.85 -4.40
C ASP A 14 -1.28 -11.41 -5.48
N GLU A 15 -1.36 -12.71 -5.75
CA GLU A 15 -0.50 -13.36 -6.74
C GLU A 15 -0.66 -12.75 -8.14
N GLU A 16 -1.87 -12.30 -8.45
CA GLU A 16 -2.24 -11.64 -9.69
C GLU A 16 -1.61 -10.24 -9.83
N ASP A 17 -1.50 -9.48 -8.75
CA ASP A 17 -0.80 -8.20 -8.67
C ASP A 17 0.69 -8.40 -8.90
N VAL A 18 1.30 -9.40 -8.25
CA VAL A 18 2.73 -9.71 -8.41
C VAL A 18 3.03 -10.18 -9.85
N ALA A 19 2.19 -11.03 -10.42
CA ALA A 19 2.30 -11.46 -11.81
C ALA A 19 2.17 -10.27 -12.78
N PHE A 20 1.26 -9.34 -12.50
CA PHE A 20 1.10 -8.12 -13.27
C PHE A 20 2.35 -7.24 -13.21
N ILE A 21 2.90 -6.99 -12.01
CA ILE A 21 4.15 -6.23 -11.84
C ILE A 21 5.27 -6.83 -12.67
N ARG A 22 5.44 -8.16 -12.60
CA ARG A 22 6.48 -8.87 -13.37
C ARG A 22 6.32 -8.65 -14.86
N ARG A 23 5.12 -8.84 -15.42
CA ARG A 23 4.85 -8.64 -16.86
C ARG A 23 5.04 -7.19 -17.28
N PHE A 24 4.54 -6.25 -16.46
CA PHE A 24 4.70 -4.82 -16.71
C PHE A 24 6.17 -4.41 -16.79
N LEU A 25 7.02 -4.93 -15.90
CA LEU A 25 8.46 -4.67 -15.93
C LEU A 25 9.15 -5.31 -17.15
N LEU A 26 8.76 -6.54 -17.53
CA LEU A 26 9.29 -7.20 -18.73
C LEU A 26 8.91 -6.46 -20.01
N ALA A 27 7.74 -5.82 -20.04
CA ALA A 27 7.28 -4.93 -21.11
C ALA A 27 7.82 -3.49 -20.97
N SER A 28 8.90 -3.25 -20.21
CA SER A 28 9.50 -1.93 -19.99
C SER A 28 8.52 -0.85 -19.50
N GLY A 29 7.47 -1.25 -18.78
CA GLY A 29 6.41 -0.36 -18.31
C GLY A 29 5.39 0.06 -19.39
N SER A 30 5.39 -0.60 -20.56
CA SER A 30 4.49 -0.30 -21.66
C SER A 30 3.10 -0.90 -21.42
N LEU A 31 2.15 -0.06 -21.00
CA LEU A 31 0.74 -0.45 -20.89
C LEU A 31 0.16 -0.99 -22.20
N LYS A 32 0.67 -0.54 -23.35
CA LYS A 32 0.21 -0.97 -24.68
C LYS A 32 0.68 -2.38 -25.01
N GLU A 33 1.93 -2.71 -24.71
CA GLU A 33 2.46 -4.06 -24.91
C GLU A 33 1.78 -5.06 -23.98
N VAL A 34 1.63 -4.68 -22.70
CA VAL A 34 0.91 -5.49 -21.71
C VAL A 34 -0.55 -5.72 -22.13
N ALA A 35 -1.24 -4.72 -22.68
CA ALA A 35 -2.57 -4.89 -23.24
C ALA A 35 -2.62 -5.93 -24.38
N GLY A 36 -1.59 -5.92 -25.24
CA GLY A 36 -1.41 -6.93 -26.28
C GLY A 36 -1.24 -8.33 -25.72
N GLU A 37 -0.39 -8.51 -24.70
CA GLU A 37 -0.16 -9.81 -24.06
C GLU A 37 -1.40 -10.37 -23.37
N TYR A 38 -2.18 -9.51 -22.71
CA TYR A 38 -3.41 -9.93 -22.02
C TYR A 38 -4.61 -10.08 -22.97
N GLY A 39 -4.52 -9.63 -24.23
CA GLY A 39 -5.64 -9.63 -25.17
C GLY A 39 -6.78 -8.70 -24.76
N VAL A 40 -6.47 -7.63 -24.02
CA VAL A 40 -7.47 -6.65 -23.52
C VAL A 40 -7.16 -5.25 -24.02
N SER A 41 -8.10 -4.32 -23.79
CA SER A 41 -7.90 -2.93 -24.19
C SER A 41 -6.87 -2.21 -23.31
N TYR A 42 -6.18 -1.21 -23.88
CA TYR A 42 -5.29 -0.34 -23.12
C TYR A 42 -5.96 0.29 -21.88
N PRO A 43 -7.21 0.84 -21.97
CA PRO A 43 -7.93 1.31 -20.79
C PRO A 43 -8.12 0.25 -19.69
N THR A 44 -8.32 -1.02 -20.06
CA THR A 44 -8.47 -2.12 -19.10
C THR A 44 -7.19 -2.33 -18.29
N VAL A 45 -6.03 -2.36 -18.95
CA VAL A 45 -4.73 -2.51 -18.29
C VAL A 45 -4.41 -1.27 -17.46
N ARG A 46 -4.73 -0.08 -17.95
CA ARG A 46 -4.56 1.18 -17.22
C ARG A 46 -5.31 1.14 -15.88
N LEU A 47 -6.57 0.72 -15.88
CA LEU A 47 -7.37 0.60 -14.66
C LEU A 47 -6.77 -0.41 -13.67
N ARG A 48 -6.20 -1.52 -14.17
CA ARG A 48 -5.50 -2.50 -13.33
C ARG A 48 -4.24 -1.90 -12.70
N LEU A 49 -3.43 -1.17 -13.46
CA LEU A 49 -2.27 -0.46 -12.93
C LEU A 49 -2.67 0.58 -11.88
N ASP A 50 -3.69 1.39 -12.15
CA ASP A 50 -4.13 2.42 -11.21
C ASP A 50 -4.60 1.80 -9.89
N ARG A 51 -5.34 0.69 -9.93
CA ARG A 51 -5.74 -0.07 -8.72
C ARG A 51 -4.54 -0.60 -7.94
N LEU A 52 -3.54 -1.15 -8.64
CA LEU A 52 -2.32 -1.64 -8.01
C LEU A 52 -1.55 -0.49 -7.32
N ILE A 53 -1.41 0.67 -7.98
CA ILE A 53 -0.78 1.84 -7.38
C ILE A 53 -1.53 2.29 -6.12
N GLN A 54 -2.86 2.27 -6.14
CA GLN A 54 -3.67 2.58 -4.94
C GLN A 54 -3.42 1.59 -3.81
N LYS A 55 -3.38 0.27 -4.09
CA LYS A 55 -3.05 -0.75 -3.08
C LYS A 55 -1.66 -0.50 -2.47
N ILE A 56 -0.66 -0.22 -3.31
CA ILE A 56 0.71 0.06 -2.85
C ILE A 56 0.73 1.30 -1.95
N ARG A 57 0.11 2.41 -2.37
CA ARG A 57 0.04 3.65 -1.57
C ARG A 57 -0.65 3.43 -0.23
N LEU A 58 -1.74 2.67 -0.20
CA LEU A 58 -2.43 2.33 1.05
C LEU A 58 -1.57 1.46 1.97
N GLY A 59 -0.80 0.53 1.40
CA GLY A 59 0.16 -0.28 2.16
C GLY A 59 1.31 0.56 2.72
N GLU A 60 1.84 1.48 1.92
CA GLU A 60 2.84 2.46 2.37
C GLU A 60 2.27 3.38 3.44
N ASP A 61 1.05 3.92 3.31
CA ASP A 61 0.42 4.75 4.34
C ASP A 61 0.15 4.00 5.64
N ARG A 62 -0.15 2.68 5.57
CA ARG A 62 -0.27 1.82 6.75
C ARG A 62 1.07 1.57 7.44
N ALA A 63 2.16 1.50 6.67
CA ALA A 63 3.53 1.37 7.17
C ALA A 63 4.12 2.71 7.63
N ALA A 64 3.69 3.83 7.06
CA ALA A 64 4.33 5.14 7.13
C ALA A 64 3.83 6.06 8.23
N ASP A 65 3.25 5.51 9.30
CA ASP A 65 2.96 6.33 10.48
C ASP A 65 3.73 5.84 11.70
N PRO A 66 5.01 6.28 11.85
CA PRO A 66 5.82 6.03 13.04
C PRO A 66 5.10 6.39 14.34
N TYR A 67 4.18 7.36 14.30
CA TYR A 67 3.41 7.80 15.46
C TYR A 67 2.31 6.80 15.81
N VAL A 68 1.56 6.31 14.82
CA VAL A 68 0.59 5.22 15.03
C VAL A 68 1.29 3.93 15.46
N ALA A 69 2.45 3.60 14.88
CA ALA A 69 3.25 2.44 15.27
C ALA A 69 3.77 2.57 16.72
N LEU A 70 4.17 3.77 17.15
CA LEU A 70 4.54 4.05 18.53
C LEU A 70 3.36 3.85 19.48
N ILE A 71 2.19 4.42 19.17
CA ILE A 71 0.99 4.31 20.00
C ILE A 71 0.56 2.85 20.15
N LYS A 72 0.56 2.07 19.06
CA LYS A 72 0.27 0.63 19.11
C LYS A 72 1.24 -0.11 20.02
N ARG A 73 2.54 0.20 19.95
CA ARG A 73 3.56 -0.41 20.81
C ARG A 73 3.36 -0.05 22.27
N LEU A 74 3.00 1.19 22.56
CA LEU A 74 2.72 1.66 23.92
C LEU A 74 1.50 0.94 24.52
N ALA A 75 0.46 0.72 23.72
CA ALA A 75 -0.72 -0.05 24.12
C ALA A 75 -0.38 -1.52 24.42
N VAL A 76 0.43 -2.16 23.57
CA VAL A 76 0.90 -3.55 23.81
C VAL A 76 1.78 -3.65 25.06
N SER A 77 2.50 -2.59 25.41
CA SER A 77 3.34 -2.54 26.62
C SER A 77 2.61 -2.09 27.89
N ASP A 78 1.27 -2.00 27.86
CA ASP A 78 0.40 -1.51 28.96
C ASP A 78 0.76 -0.09 29.46
N LYS A 79 1.51 0.69 28.67
CA LYS A 79 1.87 2.07 29.00
C LYS A 79 0.78 3.07 28.63
N VAL A 80 -0.12 2.65 27.74
CA VAL A 80 -1.28 3.43 27.29
C VAL A 80 -2.46 2.46 27.25
N ASP A 81 -3.59 2.87 27.81
CA ASP A 81 -4.81 2.08 27.74
C ASP A 81 -5.27 1.89 26.28
N PHE A 82 -5.87 0.74 25.98
CA PHE A 82 -6.25 0.39 24.61
C PHE A 82 -7.30 1.35 24.01
N ASP A 83 -8.23 1.83 24.82
CA ASP A 83 -9.25 2.78 24.37
C ASP A 83 -8.64 4.17 24.18
N ALA A 84 -7.70 4.57 25.04
CA ALA A 84 -6.92 5.79 24.86
C ALA A 84 -6.09 5.74 23.56
N ALA A 85 -5.46 4.61 23.26
CA ALA A 85 -4.69 4.41 22.03
C ALA A 85 -5.56 4.55 20.77
N LYS A 86 -6.78 4.01 20.78
CA LYS A 86 -7.75 4.17 19.69
C LYS A 86 -8.12 5.63 19.46
N ILE A 87 -8.41 6.38 20.52
CA ILE A 87 -8.77 7.79 20.44
C ILE A 87 -7.62 8.58 19.80
N LEU A 88 -6.39 8.40 20.30
CA LEU A 88 -5.19 9.09 19.79
C LEU A 88 -4.93 8.82 18.30
N ILE A 89 -5.02 7.55 17.88
CA ILE A 89 -4.84 7.17 16.46
C ILE A 89 -5.94 7.79 15.58
N SER A 90 -7.18 7.79 16.05
CA SER A 90 -8.32 8.31 15.28
C SER A 90 -8.23 9.83 15.07
N GLU A 91 -7.82 10.57 16.10
CA GLU A 91 -7.70 12.02 16.03
C GLU A 91 -6.52 12.44 15.16
N TYR A 92 -5.39 11.74 15.28
CA TYR A 92 -4.23 11.96 14.42
C TYR A 92 -4.56 11.79 12.93
N LYS A 93 -5.30 10.71 12.58
CA LYS A 93 -5.72 10.46 11.20
C LYS A 93 -6.62 11.56 10.65
N LYS A 94 -7.61 12.04 11.43
CA LYS A 94 -8.48 13.15 11.06
C LYS A 94 -7.71 14.44 10.79
N GLN A 95 -6.69 14.75 11.61
CA GLN A 95 -5.84 15.92 11.39
C GLN A 95 -4.98 15.79 10.14
N LYS A 96 -4.43 14.60 9.86
CA LYS A 96 -3.65 14.34 8.65
C LYS A 96 -4.50 14.50 7.38
N GLU A 97 -5.75 14.04 7.40
CA GLU A 97 -6.70 14.21 6.28
C GLU A 97 -7.12 15.68 6.09
N THR A 98 -7.31 16.42 7.18
CA THR A 98 -7.71 17.84 7.14
C THR A 98 -6.59 18.76 6.63
N ASN A 99 -5.33 18.45 6.97
CA ASN A 99 -4.16 19.25 6.56
C ASN A 99 -3.67 18.98 5.12
N GLN A 100 -4.29 18.03 4.39
CA GLN A 100 -3.97 17.73 2.99
C GLN A 100 -4.95 18.39 1.99
N THR A 101 -5.91 19.19 2.46
CA THR A 101 -6.88 19.95 1.63
C THR A 101 -6.55 21.44 1.65
#